data_AF-A0A6J7Q823-F1
#
_entry.id   AF-A0A6J7Q823-F1
#
_cell.length_a   1.000
_cell.length_b   1.000
_cell.length_c   1.000
_cell.angle_alpha   90.00
_cell.angle_beta   90.00
_cell.angle_gamma   90.00
#
_symmetry.space_group_name_H-M   'P 1'
#
loop_
_entity.id
_entity.type
_entity.pdbx_description
1 polymer ?
#
loop_
_entity_poly.entity_id
_entity_poly.type
_entity_poly.pdbx_seq_one_letter_code
_entity_poly.pdbx_strand_id
1 'polypeptide(L)' 'MWAFGEIPDDLIRDIKKTGALFESSTLDPMAHLIKAHRVAIAIAKKRGLDADNPRGLSRSIILDK' A
#
# COMPACT_ATOMS: atom_id res chain seq x y z
N MET A 1 -6.54 3.45 1.07
CA MET A 1 -5.41 4.38 1.15
C MET A 1 -4.72 4.13 2.49
N TRP A 2 -3.41 3.87 2.47
CA TRP A 2 -2.59 3.72 3.68
C TRP A 2 -1.81 4.99 3.93
N ALA A 3 -1.91 5.53 5.14
CA ALA A 3 -1.04 6.58 5.64
C ALA A 3 -0.10 6.01 6.71
N PHE A 4 1.20 6.28 6.54
CA PHE A 4 2.23 5.96 7.51
C PHE A 4 2.73 7.26 8.13
N GLY A 5 2.54 7.42 9.43
CA GLY A 5 2.81 8.67 10.15
C GLY A 5 1.65 9.66 10.10
N GLU A 6 1.93 10.89 10.55
CA GLU A 6 0.96 11.98 10.62
C GLU A 6 0.57 12.45 9.22
N ILE A 7 -0.73 12.72 9.03
CA ILE A 7 -1.24 13.34 7.82
C ILE A 7 -2.23 14.45 8.16
N PRO A 8 -2.36 15.49 7.31
CA PRO A 8 -3.32 16.56 7.54
C PRO A 8 -4.79 16.11 7.57
N ASP A 9 -5.59 16.71 8.45
CA ASP A 9 -7.01 16.37 8.63
C ASP A 9 -7.89 16.68 7.41
N ASP A 10 -7.56 17.74 6.66
CA ASP A 10 -8.24 18.11 5.43
C ASP A 10 -8.05 17.05 4.35
N LEU A 11 -6.84 16.48 4.25
CA LEU A 11 -6.57 15.36 3.36
C LEU A 11 -7.38 14.12 3.77
N ILE A 12 -7.44 13.77 5.06
CA ILE A 12 -8.29 12.66 5.57
C ILE A 12 -9.74 12.84 5.13
N ARG A 13 -10.27 14.05 5.29
CA ARG A 13 -11.64 14.38 4.88
C ARG A 13 -11.83 14.17 3.38
N ASP A 14 -10.90 14.61 2.56
CA ASP A 14 -11.03 14.50 1.11
C ASP A 14 -10.91 13.06 0.62
N ILE A 15 -10.06 12.23 1.24
CA ILE A 15 -10.00 10.78 0.97
C ILE A 15 -11.33 10.11 1.32
N LYS A 16 -11.93 10.45 2.46
CA LYS A 16 -13.23 9.87 2.87
C LYS A 16 -14.34 10.25 1.88
N LYS A 17 -14.32 11.46 1.31
CA LYS A 17 -15.29 11.87 0.27
C LYS A 17 -15.21 11.01 -0.99
N THR A 18 -14.05 10.44 -1.32
CA THR A 18 -13.93 9.55 -2.49
C THR A 18 -14.52 8.15 -2.25
N GLY A 19 -14.96 7.85 -1.03
CA GLY A 19 -15.40 6.50 -0.63
C GLY A 19 -14.25 5.50 -0.45
N ALA A 20 -13.00 5.98 -0.43
CA ALA A 20 -11.85 5.10 -0.21
C ALA A 20 -11.79 4.65 1.26
N LEU A 21 -11.45 3.38 1.47
CA LEU A 21 -11.06 2.91 2.80
C LEU A 21 -9.76 3.62 3.22
N PHE A 22 -9.77 4.28 4.37
CA PHE A 22 -8.60 4.97 4.91
C PHE A 22 -8.05 4.21 6.12
N GLU A 23 -6.77 3.83 6.05
CA GLU A 23 -6.07 3.10 7.10
C GLU A 23 -4.88 3.92 7.61
N SER A 24 -4.84 4.18 8.91
CA SER A 24 -3.76 4.90 9.61
C SER A 24 -3.49 4.24 10.97
N SER A 25 -2.35 4.55 11.57
CA SER A 25 -1.94 3.96 12.85
C SER A 25 -0.97 4.88 13.59
N THR A 26 -0.96 4.80 14.93
CA THR A 26 0.03 5.44 15.81
C THR A 26 1.30 4.58 16.01
N LEU A 27 1.34 3.39 15.39
CA LEU A 27 2.55 2.57 15.37
C LEU A 27 3.68 3.29 14.63
N ASP A 28 4.91 2.87 14.93
CA ASP A 28 6.07 3.20 14.11
C ASP A 28 5.76 2.91 12.62
N PRO A 29 6.09 3.82 11.68
CA PRO A 29 5.80 3.66 10.26
C PRO A 29 6.28 2.33 9.67
N MET A 30 7.45 1.82 10.07
CA MET A 30 7.97 0.54 9.59
C MET A 30 7.16 -0.64 10.13
N ALA A 31 6.68 -0.56 11.37
CA ALA A 31 5.77 -1.56 11.92
C ALA A 31 4.41 -1.54 11.22
N HIS A 32 3.86 -0.36 10.93
CA HIS A 32 2.61 -0.24 10.19
C HIS A 32 2.74 -0.75 8.73
N LEU A 33 3.89 -0.55 8.09
CA LEU A 33 4.17 -1.05 6.74
C LEU A 33 4.00 -2.58 6.64
N ILE A 34 4.37 -3.33 7.66
CA ILE A 34 4.18 -4.79 7.69
C ILE A 34 2.70 -5.17 7.55
N LYS A 35 1.77 -4.37 8.09
CA LYS A 35 0.33 -4.62 7.95
C LYS A 35 -0.10 -4.48 6.48
N ALA A 36 0.37 -3.45 5.78
CA ALA A 36 0.09 -3.26 4.36
C ALA A 36 0.65 -4.43 3.52
N HIS A 37 1.89 -4.86 3.78
CA HIS A 37 2.49 -6.03 3.11
C HIS A 37 1.68 -7.31 3.34
N ARG A 38 1.26 -7.58 4.58
CA ARG A 38 0.44 -8.77 4.90
C ARG A 38 -0.91 -8.75 4.19
N VAL A 39 -1.55 -7.57 4.08
CA VAL A 39 -2.80 -7.42 3.32
C VAL A 39 -2.57 -7.66 1.84
N ALA A 40 -1.51 -7.10 1.25
CA ALA A 40 -1.18 -7.32 -0.16
C ALA A 40 -0.97 -8.81 -0.48
N ILE A 41 -0.21 -9.52 0.35
CA ILE A 41 0.00 -10.98 0.22
C ILE A 41 -1.32 -11.74 0.35
N ALA A 42 -2.17 -11.39 1.32
CA ALA A 42 -3.47 -12.03 1.48
C ALA A 42 -4.37 -11.83 0.26
N ILE A 43 -4.36 -10.63 -0.33
CA ILE A 43 -5.09 -10.33 -1.56
C ILE A 43 -4.55 -11.15 -2.74
N ALA A 44 -3.22 -11.23 -2.90
CA ALA A 44 -2.58 -12.02 -3.95
C ALA A 44 -2.98 -13.49 -3.85
N LYS A 45 -2.85 -14.10 -2.65
CA LYS A 45 -3.28 -15.47 -2.38
C LYS A 45 -4.75 -15.70 -2.69
N LYS A 46 -5.64 -14.80 -2.24
CA LYS A 46 -7.08 -14.88 -2.51
C LYS A 46 -7.40 -14.83 -4.01
N ARG A 47 -6.55 -14.15 -4.80
CA ARG A 47 -6.70 -14.01 -6.25
C ARG A 47 -5.91 -15.05 -7.06
N GLY A 48 -5.22 -15.99 -6.40
CA GLY A 48 -4.36 -16.97 -7.09
C GLY A 48 -3.15 -16.34 -7.80
N LEU A 49 -2.69 -15.17 -7.33
CA LEU A 49 -1.53 -14.47 -7.89
C LEU A 49 -0.27 -14.80 -7.08
N ASP A 50 0.85 -14.96 -7.79
CA ASP A 50 2.17 -15.06 -7.17
C ASP A 50 2.73 -13.66 -6.87
N ALA A 51 2.94 -13.37 -5.60
CA ALA A 51 3.46 -12.08 -5.15
C ALA A 51 4.98 -11.96 -5.37
N ASP A 52 5.69 -13.09 -5.47
CA ASP A 52 7.15 -13.13 -5.67
C ASP A 52 7.52 -12.97 -7.14
N ASN A 53 6.58 -13.23 -8.06
CA ASN A 53 6.71 -13.03 -9.50
C ASN A 53 5.65 -12.06 -10.05
N PRO A 54 5.72 -10.76 -9.71
CA PRO A 54 4.73 -9.77 -10.12
C PRO A 54 4.70 -9.55 -11.64
N ARG A 55 3.48 -9.49 -12.19
CA ARG A 55 3.27 -9.23 -13.64
C ARG A 55 3.74 -7.82 -14.01
N GLY A 56 4.53 -7.72 -15.07
CA GLY A 56 4.97 -6.43 -15.62
C GLY A 56 6.09 -5.75 -14.81
N LEU A 57 6.72 -6.45 -13.88
CA LEU A 57 7.89 -5.95 -13.16
C LEU A 57 9.16 -6.62 -13.68
N SER A 58 10.21 -5.83 -13.89
CA SER A 58 11.59 -6.32 -14.01
C SER A 58 12.34 -6.03 -12.71
N ARG A 59 13.40 -6.80 -12.44
CA ARG A 59 14.27 -6.55 -11.28
C ARG A 59 14.92 -5.17 -11.31
N SER A 60 15.21 -4.67 -12.50
CA SER A 60 15.83 -3.36 -12.74
C SER A 60 15.17 -2.71 -13.94
N ILE A 61 15.01 -1.39 -13.87
CA ILE A 61 14.60 -0.57 -15.01
C ILE A 61 15.88 0.05 -15.57
N ILE A 62 16.16 -0.19 -16.84
CA ILE A 62 17.24 0.48 -17.57
C ILE A 62 16.55 1.40 -18.57
N LEU A 63 16.84 2.69 -18.48
CA LEU A 63 16.33 3.69 -19.40
C LEU A 63 17.44 4.00 -20.41
N ASP A 64 17.19 3.69 -21.67
CA ASP A 64 18.05 4.18 -22.76
C ASP A 64 17.76 5.67 -23.00
N LYS A 65 18.79 6.38 -23.48
CA LYS A 65 18.79 7.84 -23.60
C LYS A 65 17.97 8.34 -24.79
#